data_AF-A0A971S2K3-F1
#
_entry.id   AF-A0A971S2K3-F1
#
_cell.length_a   1.000
_cell.length_b   1.000
_cell.length_c   1.000
_cell.angle_alpha   90.00
_cell.angle_beta   90.00
_cell.angle_gamma   90.00
#
_symmetry.space_group_name_H-M   'P 1'
#
loop_
_entity.id
_entity.type
_entity.pdbx_description
1 polymer ?
#
loop_
_entity_poly.entity_id
_entity_poly.type
_entity_poly.pdbx_seq_one_letter_code
_entity_poly.pdbx_strand_id
1 'polypeptide(L)' 'MNVYETIIRDLEQGKTGILATVISREGSAPRSVGAKMFIGEDGSLCGTVGGGVLESRAYDESMA' A
#
# COMPACT_ATOMS: atom_id res chain seq x y z
N MET A 1 -12.54 1.12 2.27
CA MET A 1 -12.27 1.02 0.82
C MET A 1 -11.39 -0.19 0.60
N ASN A 2 -11.71 -1.03 -0.39
CA ASN A 2 -10.91 -2.21 -0.72
C ASN A 2 -9.72 -1.79 -1.58
N VAL A 3 -8.53 -2.33 -1.28
CA VAL A 3 -7.31 -2.02 -2.04
C VAL A 3 -7.45 -2.41 -3.51
N TYR A 4 -8.11 -3.53 -3.80
CA TYR A 4 -8.29 -4.02 -5.18
C TYR A 4 -9.25 -3.16 -5.99
N GLU A 5 -10.34 -2.71 -5.38
CA GLU A 5 -11.28 -1.78 -6.03
C GLU A 5 -10.59 -0.46 -6.39
N THR A 6 -9.70 0.03 -5.52
CA THR A 6 -8.91 1.25 -5.77
C THR A 6 -7.93 1.05 -6.93
N ILE A 7 -7.20 -0.08 -6.94
CA ILE A 7 -6.28 -0.42 -8.02
C ILE A 7 -7.02 -0.50 -9.37
N ILE A 8 -8.14 -1.23 -9.42
CA ILE A 8 -8.92 -1.37 -10.66
C ILE A 8 -9.36 0.00 -11.16
N ARG A 9 -9.90 0.84 -10.26
CA ARG A 9 -10.37 2.19 -10.60
C ARG A 9 -9.27 3.06 -11.20
N ASP A 10 -8.05 2.99 -10.68
CA ASP A 10 -6.92 3.78 -11.19
C ASP A 10 -6.43 3.25 -12.53
N LEU A 11 -6.33 1.93 -12.67
CA LEU A 11 -5.97 1.29 -13.94
C LEU A 11 -6.98 1.60 -15.05
N GLU A 12 -8.29 1.62 -14.74
CA GLU A 12 -9.35 2.01 -15.69
C GLU A 12 -9.24 3.47 -16.14
N GLN A 13 -8.63 4.33 -15.33
CA GLN A 13 -8.34 5.74 -15.68
C GLN A 13 -7.00 5.90 -16.39
N GLY A 14 -6.29 4.81 -16.70
CA GLY A 14 -4.95 4.85 -17.29
C GLY A 14 -3.86 5.33 -16.33
N LYS A 15 -4.15 5.36 -15.02
CA LYS A 15 -3.19 5.72 -13.97
C LYS A 15 -2.41 4.50 -13.50
N THR A 16 -1.27 4.77 -12.87
CA THR A 16 -0.44 3.73 -12.27
C THR A 16 -0.32 3.88 -10.75
N GLY A 17 0.38 2.95 -10.10
CA GLY A 17 0.63 3.01 -8.68
C GLY A 17 1.44 1.81 -8.20
N ILE A 18 1.77 1.82 -6.90
CA ILE A 18 2.60 0.80 -6.25
C ILE A 18 1.78 0.07 -5.18
N LEU A 19 1.92 -1.26 -5.13
CA LEU A 19 1.27 -2.10 -4.13
C LEU A 19 2.29 -2.67 -3.15
N ALA A 20 2.36 -2.10 -1.95
CA ALA A 20 3.14 -2.65 -0.86
C ALA A 20 2.40 -3.83 -0.20
N THR A 21 3.10 -4.93 0.05
CA THR A 21 2.55 -6.15 0.68
C THR A 21 3.45 -6.65 1.79
N VAL A 22 2.87 -6.98 2.95
CA VAL A 22 3.59 -7.69 4.02
C VAL A 22 3.77 -9.16 3.61
N ILE A 23 4.99 -9.54 3.22
CA ILE A 23 5.30 -10.92 2.79
C ILE A 23 5.71 -11.84 3.93
N SER A 24 6.22 -11.28 5.03
CA SER A 24 6.64 -12.01 6.23
C SER A 24 6.57 -11.10 7.46
N ARG A 25 6.47 -11.69 8.65
CA ARG A 25 6.66 -10.97 9.91
C ARG A 25 7.44 -11.82 10.89
N GLU A 26 8.23 -11.17 11.72
CA GLU A 26 8.88 -11.79 12.88
C GLU A 26 8.34 -11.13 14.15
N GLY A 27 7.95 -11.93 15.13
CA GLY A 27 7.36 -11.43 16.38
C GLY A 27 5.96 -10.81 16.25
N SER A 28 5.67 -9.86 17.14
CA SER A 28 4.39 -9.16 17.21
C SER A 28 4.43 -7.90 16.34
N ALA A 29 3.52 -7.83 15.36
CA ALA A 29 3.33 -6.65 14.52
C ALA A 29 1.83 -6.33 14.39
N PRO A 30 1.46 -5.05 14.24
CA PRO A 30 0.06 -4.61 14.15
C PRO A 30 -0.69 -5.12 12.92
N ARG A 31 0.02 -5.60 11.89
CA ARG A 31 -0.54 -6.23 10.70
C ARG A 31 0.01 -7.64 10.48
N SER A 32 -0.82 -8.47 9.85
CA SER A 32 -0.47 -9.85 9.48
C SER A 32 0.10 -9.90 8.08
N VAL A 33 0.80 -10.99 7.78
CA VAL A 33 1.19 -11.36 6.42
C VAL A 33 -0.03 -11.28 5.50
N GLY A 34 0.17 -10.71 4.30
CA GLY A 34 -0.87 -10.46 3.32
C GLY A 34 -1.53 -9.08 3.40
N ALA A 35 -1.31 -8.32 4.49
CA ALA A 35 -1.72 -6.92 4.56
C ALA A 35 -1.12 -6.12 3.40
N LYS A 36 -1.92 -5.19 2.86
CA LYS A 36 -1.62 -4.47 1.63
C LYS A 36 -1.90 -2.98 1.78
N MET A 37 -1.08 -2.19 1.09
CA MET A 37 -1.25 -0.76 0.92
C MET A 37 -0.95 -0.40 -0.52
N PHE A 38 -1.86 0.32 -1.16
CA PHE A 38 -1.69 0.90 -2.47
C PHE A 38 -1.32 2.37 -2.35
N ILE A 39 -0.35 2.79 -3.15
CA ILE A 39 0.08 4.17 -3.34
C ILE A 39 -0.22 4.52 -4.80
N GLY A 40 -1.19 5.41 -5.02
CA GLY A 40 -1.52 5.90 -6.36
C GLY A 40 -0.45 6.84 -6.90
N GLU A 41 -0.37 6.99 -8.21
CA GLU A 41 0.52 7.95 -8.89
C GLU A 41 0.31 9.40 -8.43
N ASP A 42 -0.89 9.74 -7.95
CA ASP A 42 -1.22 11.05 -7.37
C ASP A 42 -0.85 11.20 -5.88
N GLY A 43 -0.18 10.18 -5.31
CA GLY A 43 0.17 10.12 -3.89
C GLY A 43 -0.98 9.68 -2.98
N SER A 44 -2.14 9.30 -3.52
CA SER A 44 -3.24 8.77 -2.71
C SER A 44 -2.87 7.42 -2.06
N LEU A 45 -3.39 7.19 -0.86
CA LEU A 45 -3.10 6.00 -0.06
C LEU A 45 -4.38 5.19 0.21
N CYS A 46 -4.30 3.87 0.02
CA CYS A 46 -5.38 2.95 0.36
C CYS A 46 -4.87 1.65 0.99
N GLY A 47 -5.37 1.32 2.18
CA GLY A 47 -4.86 0.19 2.96
C GLY A 47 -3.69 0.58 3.88
N THR A 48 -3.10 -0.41 4.53
CA THR A 48 -2.04 -0.19 5.54
C THR A 48 -1.27 -1.48 5.76
N VAL A 49 0.04 -1.33 5.97
CA VAL A 49 1.00 -2.43 6.20
C VAL A 49 1.55 -2.45 7.63
N GLY A 50 1.33 -1.40 8.43
CA GLY A 50 1.84 -1.30 9.81
C GLY A 50 1.18 -0.27 10.73
N GLY A 51 0.42 0.68 10.20
CA GLY A 51 -0.30 1.73 10.94
C GLY A 51 0.56 2.91 11.44
N GLY A 52 1.77 3.12 10.90
CA GLY A 52 2.68 4.19 11.32
C GLY A 52 3.90 4.36 10.40
N VAL A 53 5.11 4.16 10.94
CA VAL A 53 6.37 4.45 10.21
C VAL A 53 6.55 3.67 8.92
N LEU A 54 5.97 2.46 8.83
CA LEU A 54 6.07 1.62 7.64
C LEU A 54 5.32 2.24 6.45
N GLU A 55 4.19 2.91 6.69
CA GLU A 55 3.43 3.63 5.67
C GLU A 55 4.26 4.78 5.09
N SER A 56 4.88 5.60 5.96
CA SER A 56 5.72 6.72 5.52
C SER A 56 6.89 6.22 4.67
N ARG A 57 7.58 5.18 5.15
CA ARG A 57 8.72 4.62 4.43
C ARG A 57 8.32 4.03 3.08
N ALA A 58 7.21 3.27 3.03
CA ALA A 58 6.72 2.72 1.78
C ALA A 58 6.27 3.82 0.80
N TYR A 59 5.74 4.94 1.30
CA TYR A 59 5.44 6.11 0.49
C TYR A 59 6.72 6.76 -0.05
N ASP A 60 7.71 7.01 0.81
CA ASP A 60 8.98 7.63 0.39
C ASP A 60 9.71 6.76 -0.65
N GLU A 61 9.75 5.43 -0.45
CA GLU A 61 10.33 4.48 -1.41
C GLU A 61 9.52 4.40 -2.72
N SER A 62 8.24 4.75 -2.71
CA SER A 62 7.40 4.75 -3.92
C SER A 62 7.58 5.99 -4.81
N MET A 63 8.16 7.06 -4.26
CA MET A 63 8.37 8.34 -4.94
C MET A 63 9.83 8.55 -5.39
N ALA A 64 10.69 7.54 -5.19
CA ALA A 64 12.10 7.53 -5.56
C ALA A 64 12.31 6.88 -6.94
#